data_AF-A0AAW6Y1P7-F1
#
_entry.id   AF-A0AAW6Y1P7-F1
#
_cell.length_a   1.000
_cell.length_b   1.000
_cell.length_c   1.000
_cell.angle_alpha   90.00
_cell.angle_beta   90.00
_cell.angle_gamma   90.00
#
_symmetry.space_group_name_H-M   'P 1'
#
loop_
_entity.id
_entity.type
_entity.pdbx_description
1 polymer ?
#
loop_
_entity_poly.entity_id
_entity_poly.type
_entity_poly.pdbx_seq_one_letter_code
_entity_poly.pdbx_strand_id
1 'polypeptide(L)'
;RAEQLVVMHRGPIVESGPALEILQHPQHPYTKRLVSAAPSLASARIESAHAHGISVTEEELTGAGKGATSTEAAVEVKNLVKTFPIRGKRGQTFKALDDV
;
A
#
# COMPACT_ATOMS: atom_id res chain seq x y z
N ARG A 1 12.98 -0.55 4.27
CA ARG A 1 12.37 -1.24 3.09
C ARG A 1 12.84 -2.69 3.15
N ALA A 2 11.97 -3.68 2.88
CA ALA A 2 12.36 -5.09 2.89
C ALA A 2 12.67 -5.56 1.46
N GLU A 3 13.74 -6.31 1.28
CA GLU A 3 14.20 -6.82 -0.02
C GLU A 3 13.63 -8.22 -0.31
N GLN A 4 13.46 -9.03 0.73
CA GLN A 4 12.91 -10.39 0.68
C GLN A 4 11.67 -10.49 1.55
N LEU A 5 10.73 -11.33 1.12
CA LEU A 5 9.47 -11.60 1.81
C LEU A 5 9.27 -13.11 1.95
N VAL A 6 8.75 -13.54 3.10
CA VAL A 6 8.34 -14.91 3.35
C VAL A 6 6.89 -14.89 3.86
N VAL A 7 6.04 -15.70 3.24
CA VAL A 7 4.63 -15.83 3.56
C VAL A 7 4.38 -17.21 4.13
N MET A 8 3.75 -17.27 5.30
CA MET A 8 3.39 -18.52 5.98
C MET A 8 1.88 -18.62 6.14
N HIS A 9 1.35 -19.83 6.07
CA HIS A 9 -0.06 -20.10 6.30
C HIS A 9 -0.25 -21.42 7.02
N ARG A 10 -0.75 -21.37 8.26
CA ARG A 10 -0.99 -22.54 9.14
C ARG A 10 0.25 -23.38 9.48
N GLY A 11 1.41 -22.73 9.57
CA GLY A 11 2.67 -23.39 9.96
C GLY A 11 3.71 -23.49 8.83
N PRO A 12 3.38 -23.91 7.60
CA PRO A 12 4.36 -23.94 6.51
C PRO A 12 4.56 -22.58 5.83
N ILE A 13 5.74 -22.41 5.24
CA ILE A 13 6.03 -21.38 4.24
C ILE A 13 5.30 -21.76 2.94
N VAL A 14 4.49 -20.83 2.44
CA VAL A 14 3.71 -21.02 1.21
C VAL A 14 4.25 -20.19 0.04
N GLU A 15 5.05 -19.16 0.31
CA GLU A 15 5.69 -18.33 -0.72
C GLU A 15 6.90 -17.60 -0.14
N SER A 16 7.99 -17.49 -0.89
CA SER A 16 9.21 -16.77 -0.47
C SER A 16 10.00 -16.25 -1.67
N GLY A 17 10.56 -15.04 -1.56
CA GLY A 17 11.28 -14.42 -2.67
C GLY A 17 11.34 -12.89 -2.57
N PRO A 18 11.70 -12.21 -3.67
CA PRO A 18 11.76 -10.76 -3.72
C PRO A 18 10.43 -10.13 -3.30
N ALA A 19 10.50 -9.14 -2.41
CA ALA A 19 9.28 -8.48 -1.91
C ALA A 19 8.50 -7.80 -3.04
N LEU A 20 9.16 -7.38 -4.13
CA LEU A 20 8.49 -6.82 -5.31
C LEU A 20 7.61 -7.86 -6.01
N GLU A 21 8.21 -9.02 -6.28
CA GLU A 21 7.57 -10.09 -7.02
C GLU A 21 6.36 -10.65 -6.26
N ILE A 22 6.50 -10.92 -4.97
CA ILE A 22 5.39 -11.47 -4.17
C ILE A 22 4.25 -10.46 -4.00
N LEU A 23 4.55 -9.17 -3.90
CA LEU A 23 3.52 -8.14 -3.74
C LEU A 23 2.82 -7.78 -5.05
N GLN A 24 3.50 -7.85 -6.20
CA GLN A 24 2.91 -7.54 -7.51
C GLN A 24 2.29 -8.77 -8.19
N HIS A 25 2.96 -9.92 -8.06
CA HIS A 25 2.61 -11.17 -8.73
C HIS A 25 2.52 -12.32 -7.71
N PRO A 26 1.68 -12.21 -6.66
CA PRO A 26 1.52 -13.29 -5.69
C PRO A 26 0.98 -14.55 -6.38
N GLN A 27 1.65 -15.68 -6.17
CA GLN A 27 1.25 -16.94 -6.81
C GLN A 27 0.29 -17.73 -5.95
N HIS A 28 0.53 -17.78 -4.63
CA HIS A 28 -0.27 -18.60 -3.75
C HIS A 28 -1.65 -17.97 -3.47
N PRO A 29 -2.77 -18.72 -3.49
CA PRO A 29 -4.11 -18.16 -3.30
C PRO A 29 -4.30 -17.38 -1.99
N TYR A 30 -3.62 -17.83 -0.92
CA TYR A 30 -3.63 -17.11 0.34
C TYR A 30 -2.91 -15.74 0.24
N THR A 31 -1.76 -15.69 -0.42
CA THR A 31 -1.01 -14.44 -0.64
C THR A 31 -1.80 -13.46 -1.49
N LYS A 32 -2.48 -13.94 -2.55
CA LYS A 32 -3.40 -13.14 -3.37
C LYS A 32 -4.47 -12.46 -2.52
N ARG A 33 -5.08 -13.20 -1.59
CA ARG A 33 -6.07 -12.65 -0.66
C ARG A 33 -5.46 -11.58 0.26
N LEU A 34 -4.29 -11.83 0.84
CA LEU A 34 -3.60 -10.86 1.69
C LEU A 34 -3.29 -9.55 0.96
N VAL A 35 -2.71 -9.64 -0.24
CA VAL A 35 -2.38 -8.48 -1.06
C VAL A 35 -3.64 -7.70 -1.45
N SER A 36 -4.70 -8.39 -1.86
CA SER A 36 -5.98 -7.74 -2.22
C SER A 36 -6.69 -7.07 -1.03
N ALA A 37 -6.51 -7.60 0.18
CA ALA A 37 -7.14 -7.08 1.40
C ALA A 37 -6.42 -5.86 1.97
N ALA A 38 -5.20 -5.56 1.49
CA ALA A 38 -4.40 -4.43 1.96
C ALA A 38 -3.92 -3.56 0.78
N PRO A 39 -4.82 -2.79 0.14
CA PRO A 39 -4.46 -1.91 -0.97
C PRO A 39 -3.36 -0.92 -0.62
N SER A 40 -3.28 -0.47 0.64
CA SER A 40 -2.21 0.42 1.11
C SER A 40 -0.81 -0.21 1.07
N LEU A 41 -0.67 -1.54 1.12
CA LEU A 41 0.62 -2.21 0.91
C LEU A 41 1.06 -2.18 -0.56
N ALA A 42 0.10 -2.13 -1.49
CA ALA A 42 0.37 -1.89 -2.91
C ALA A 42 0.63 -0.39 -3.17
N SER A 43 -0.17 0.51 -2.58
CA SER A 43 -0.04 1.97 -2.77
C SER A 43 1.21 2.58 -2.13
N ALA A 44 1.63 2.13 -0.94
CA ALA A 44 2.87 2.57 -0.30
C ALA A 44 4.12 2.29 -1.16
N ARG A 45 3.99 1.42 -2.16
CA ARG A 45 5.05 1.09 -3.12
C ARG A 45 5.09 2.04 -4.31
N ILE A 46 3.93 2.54 -4.77
CA ILE A 46 3.83 3.53 -5.86
C ILE A 46 4.52 4.84 -5.43
N GLU A 47 4.26 5.28 -4.20
CA GLU A 47 4.91 6.46 -3.62
C GLU A 47 6.44 6.27 -3.45
N SER A 48 6.88 5.05 -3.08
CA SER A 48 8.30 4.71 -2.97
C SER A 48 9.03 4.67 -4.31
N ALA A 49 8.36 4.32 -5.41
CA ALA A 49 8.96 4.31 -6.75
C ALA A 49 9.15 5.73 -7.28
N HIS A 50 8.17 6.60 -7.05
CA HIS A 50 8.27 8.03 -7.35
C HIS A 50 9.41 8.72 -6.59
N ALA A 51 9.64 8.35 -5.33
CA ALA A 51 10.73 8.91 -4.51
C ALA A 51 12.15 8.57 -5.02
N HIS A 52 12.31 7.57 -5.90
CA HIS A 52 13.62 7.15 -6.44
C HIS A 52 13.83 7.55 -7.91
N GLY A 53 13.00 8.44 -8.47
CA GLY A 53 13.19 8.98 -9.82
C GLY A 53 12.95 7.96 -10.94
N ILE A 54 12.24 6.86 -10.66
CA ILE A 54 11.83 5.89 -11.66
C ILE A 54 10.51 6.38 -12.25
N SER A 55 10.53 6.83 -13.51
CA SER A 55 9.33 7.11 -14.28
C SER A 55 8.65 5.78 -14.62
N VAL A 56 7.68 5.37 -13.81
CA VAL A 56 6.82 4.23 -14.10
C VAL A 56 5.82 4.70 -15.16
N THR A 57 5.83 4.09 -16.34
CA THR A 57 4.87 4.42 -17.41
C THR A 57 3.47 3.93 -17.04
N GLU A 58 2.43 4.59 -17.56
CA GLU A 58 1.03 4.22 -17.32
C GLU A 58 0.73 2.74 -17.64
N GLU A 59 1.50 2.14 -18.55
CA GLU A 59 1.42 0.71 -18.89
C GLU A 59 1.85 -0.22 -17.73
N GLU A 60 2.84 0.15 -16.92
CA GLU A 60 3.28 -0.63 -15.75
C GLU A 60 2.31 -0.51 -14.56
N LEU A 61 1.48 0.54 -14.51
CA LEU A 61 0.40 0.64 -13.52
C LEU A 61 -0.74 -0.35 -13.82
N THR A 62 -0.88 -0.78 -15.07
CA THR A 62 -1.98 -1.66 -15.53
C THR A 62 -1.59 -3.13 -15.56
N GLY A 63 -1.13 -3.66 -14.41
CA GLY A 63 -1.00 -5.10 -14.23
C GLY A 63 -2.35 -5.79 -14.47
N ALA A 64 -2.44 -6.56 -15.57
CA ALA A 64 -3.66 -7.18 -16.06
C ALA A 64 -4.34 -8.08 -15.01
N GLY A 65 -5.38 -7.54 -14.37
CA GLY A 65 -6.37 -8.26 -13.58
C GLY A 65 -7.74 -7.65 -13.84
N LYS A 66 -8.58 -8.38 -14.59
CA LYS A 66 -9.94 -7.99 -14.99
C LYS A 66 -10.71 -7.33 -13.83
N GLY A 67 -11.10 -6.06 -13.97
CA GLY A 67 -12.09 -5.42 -13.11
C GLY A 67 -11.76 -4.03 -12.53
N ALA A 68 -10.74 -3.32 -13.01
CA ALA A 68 -10.54 -1.92 -12.63
C ALA A 68 -11.49 -1.02 -13.42
N THR A 69 -12.75 -0.94 -12.97
CA THR A 69 -13.65 0.14 -13.37
C THR A 69 -12.96 1.46 -13.06
N SER A 70 -12.96 2.36 -14.05
CA SER A 70 -12.49 3.74 -13.99
C SER A 70 -12.56 4.30 -12.57
N THR A 71 -11.40 4.63 -11.98
CA THR A 71 -11.31 5.43 -10.76
C THR A 71 -11.69 6.88 -11.10
N GLU A 72 -12.95 7.10 -11.43
CA GLU A 72 -13.58 8.36 -11.05
C GLU A 72 -13.42 8.45 -9.54
N ALA A 73 -12.77 9.52 -9.07
CA ALA A 73 -12.54 9.73 -7.65
C ALA A 73 -13.88 9.66 -6.92
N ALA A 74 -14.16 8.54 -6.25
CA ALA A 74 -15.43 8.31 -5.58
C ALA A 74 -15.66 9.33 -4.45
N VAL A 75 -14.56 9.90 -3.93
CA VAL A 75 -14.56 10.97 -2.92
C VAL A 75 -13.36 11.89 -3.15
N GLU A 76 -13.62 13.20 -3.25
CA GLU A 76 -12.61 14.29 -3.19
C GLU A 76 -12.75 14.98 -1.83
N VAL A 77 -11.66 15.08 -1.08
CA VAL A 77 -11.61 15.80 0.20
C VAL A 77 -10.58 16.91 0.06
N LYS A 78 -10.94 18.11 0.52
CA LYS A 78 -10.04 19.27 0.58
C LYS A 78 -9.89 19.69 2.02
N ASN A 79 -8.72 20.22 2.35
CA ASN A 79 -8.41 20.79 3.66
C ASN A 79 -8.54 19.76 4.80
N LEU A 80 -8.10 18.53 4.57
CA LEU A 80 -8.17 17.46 5.58
C LEU A 80 -7.17 17.71 6.71
N VAL A 81 -7.68 17.78 7.94
CA VAL A 81 -6.86 17.90 9.16
C VAL A 81 -7.09 16.68 10.07
N LYS A 82 -6.00 16.03 10.50
CA LYS A 82 -6.04 14.89 11.43
C LYS A 82 -5.24 15.20 12.68
N THR A 83 -5.93 15.38 13.81
CA THR A 83 -5.32 15.67 15.12
C THR A 83 -5.38 14.49 16.08
N PHE A 84 -4.31 14.27 16.84
CA PHE A 84 -4.22 13.26 17.90
C PHE A 84 -3.90 13.89 19.26
N PRO A 85 -4.50 13.44 20.37
CA PRO A 85 -4.14 13.93 21.69
C PRO A 85 -2.75 13.41 22.11
N ILE A 86 -1.91 14.27 22.68
CA ILE A 86 -0.61 13.87 23.21
C ILE A 86 -0.77 13.37 24.65
N ARG A 87 -0.51 12.08 24.87
CA ARG A 87 -0.56 11.48 26.20
C ARG A 87 0.45 12.17 27.13
N GLY A 88 0.01 12.54 28.33
CA GLY A 88 0.85 13.20 29.33
C GLY A 88 1.03 14.71 29.16
N LYS A 89 0.57 15.30 28.04
CA LYS A 89 0.53 16.76 27.85
C LYS A 89 -0.92 17.21 27.71
N ARG A 90 -1.51 17.58 28.85
CA ARG A 90 -2.92 17.96 28.96
C ARG A 90 -3.23 19.12 28.02
N GLY A 91 -4.14 18.89 27.07
CA GLY A 91 -4.60 19.90 26.11
C GLY A 91 -3.73 20.07 24.85
N GLN A 92 -2.61 19.37 24.71
CA GLN A 92 -1.81 19.42 23.48
C GLN A 92 -2.30 18.37 22.49
N THR A 93 -2.49 18.80 21.24
CA THR A 93 -2.78 17.92 20.11
C THR A 93 -1.64 17.95 19.10
N PHE A 94 -1.43 16.83 18.42
CA PHE A 94 -0.49 16.65 17.33
C PHE A 94 -1.28 16.57 16.02
N LYS A 95 -1.05 17.51 15.10
CA LYS A 95 -1.58 17.42 13.73
C LYS A 95 -0.70 16.44 12.94
N ALA A 96 -1.25 15.27 12.62
CA ALA A 96 -0.58 14.27 11.79
C ALA A 96 -0.78 14.53 10.29
N LEU A 97 -1.85 15.25 9.94
CA LEU A 97 -2.15 15.70 8.58
C LEU A 97 -2.77 17.09 8.68
N ASP A 98 -2.35 18.01 7.82
CA ASP A 98 -2.85 19.39 7.75
C ASP A 98 -2.86 19.81 6.28
N ASP A 99 -4.02 20.22 5.80
CA ASP A 99 -4.24 20.81 4.47
C ASP A 99 -3.89 19.93 3.25
N VAL A 100 -4.43 18.71 3.25
CA VAL A 100 -4.48 17.81 2.07
C VAL A 100 -5.81 17.94 1.35
#